data_AF-A0A800C5G2-F1
#
_entry.id   AF-A0A800C5G2-F1
#
_cell.length_a   1.000
_cell.length_b   1.000
_cell.length_c   1.000
_cell.angle_alpha   90.00
_cell.angle_beta   90.00
_cell.angle_gamma   90.00
#
_symmetry.space_group_name_H-M   'P 1'
#
loop_
_entity.id
_entity.type
_entity.pdbx_description
1 polymer ?
#
loop_
_entity_poly.entity_id
_entity_poly.type
_entity_poly.pdbx_seq_one_letter_code
_entity_poly.pdbx_strand_id
1 'polypeptide(L)' 'MELGHRRAQSAKNCLVDLGIVPERLTTVSYGRQRPIDAGHNEAAWAKNRRAEFVMK' A
#
# COMPACT_ATOMS: atom_id res chain seq x y z
N MET A 1 14.73 4.84 2.31
CA MET A 1 13.73 4.48 1.28
C MET A 1 12.77 3.44 1.83
N GLU A 2 11.52 3.85 2.07
CA GLU A 2 10.51 3.07 2.78
C GLU A 2 10.09 1.78 2.05
N LEU A 3 10.01 0.66 2.79
CA LEU A 3 9.55 -0.64 2.29
C LEU A 3 8.11 -0.58 1.73
N GLY A 4 7.27 0.30 2.28
CA GLY A 4 5.89 0.50 1.82
C GLY A 4 5.82 1.02 0.38
N HIS A 5 6.67 1.98 0.03
CA HIS A 5 6.72 2.52 -1.33
C HIS A 5 7.13 1.47 -2.36
N ARG A 6 8.16 0.64 -2.05
CA ARG A 6 8.58 -0.46 -2.93
C ARG A 6 7.47 -1.49 -3.15
N ARG A 7 6.71 -1.83 -2.10
CA ARG A 7 5.57 -2.75 -2.22
C ARG A 7 4.45 -2.16 -3.09
N ALA A 8 4.13 -0.88 -2.89
CA ALA A 8 3.12 -0.20 -3.70
C ALA A 8 3.51 -0.12 -5.17
N GLN A 9 4.79 0.14 -5.48
CA GLN A 9 5.30 0.16 -6.84
C GLN A 9 5.22 -1.22 -7.50
N SER A 10 5.56 -2.29 -6.78
CA SER A 10 5.44 -3.66 -7.29
C SER A 10 3.99 -4.04 -7.63
N ALA A 11 3.03 -3.63 -6.80
CA ALA A 11 1.61 -3.83 -7.07
C ALA A 11 1.15 -3.02 -8.29
N LYS A 12 1.60 -1.76 -8.43
CA LYS A 12 1.31 -0.92 -9.61
C LYS A 12 1.83 -1.57 -10.88
N ASN A 13 3.09 -2.05 -10.89
CA ASN A 13 3.67 -2.68 -12.07
C ASN A 13 2.87 -3.91 -12.51
N CYS A 14 2.47 -4.77 -11.57
CA CYS A 14 1.61 -5.92 -11.86
C CYS A 14 0.28 -5.51 -12.52
N LEU A 15 -0.36 -4.44 -12.05
CA LEU A 15 -1.59 -3.92 -12.65
C LEU A 15 -1.37 -3.32 -14.05
N VAL A 16 -0.22 -2.68 -14.28
CA VAL A 16 0.16 -2.19 -15.61
C VAL A 16 0.39 -3.35 -16.57
N ASP A 17 1.05 -4.42 -16.12
CA ASP A 17 1.27 -5.64 -16.91
C ASP A 17 -0.06 -6.32 -17.28
N LEU A 18 -1.08 -6.19 -16.42
CA LEU A 18 -2.46 -6.64 -16.71
C LEU A 18 -3.23 -5.71 -17.66
N GLY A 19 -2.61 -4.63 -18.15
CA GLY A 19 -3.18 -3.72 -19.14
C GLY A 19 -3.83 -2.45 -18.56
N ILE A 20 -3.68 -2.17 -17.26
CA ILE A 20 -4.17 -0.91 -16.69
C ILE A 20 -3.21 0.24 -17.05
N VAL A 21 -3.78 1.27 -17.66
CA VAL A 21 -3.07 2.50 -18.04
C VAL A 21 -2.39 3.14 -16.80
N PRO A 22 -1.05 3.32 -16.79
CA PRO A 22 -0.30 3.71 -15.60
C PRO A 22 -0.65 5.10 -15.05
N GLU A 23 -1.19 5.99 -15.89
CA GLU A 23 -1.69 7.32 -15.53
C GLU A 23 -2.93 7.25 -14.63
N ARG A 24 -3.66 6.13 -14.65
CA ARG A 24 -4.83 5.89 -13.77
C ARG A 24 -4.43 5.43 -12.37
N LEU A 25 -3.15 5.12 -12.15
CA LEU A 25 -2.66 4.49 -10.93
C LEU A 25 -1.70 5.43 -10.18
N THR A 26 -2.10 5.84 -8.97
CA THR A 26 -1.26 6.63 -8.06
C THR A 26 -0.87 5.79 -6.85
N THR A 27 0.43 5.67 -6.58
CA THR A 27 0.96 4.94 -5.42
C THR A 27 1.33 5.91 -4.31
N VAL A 28 0.72 5.76 -3.14
CA VAL A 28 1.05 6.55 -1.94
C VAL A 28 1.47 5.59 -0.82
N SER A 29 2.59 5.87 -0.15
CA SER A 29 3.03 5.15 1.04
C SER A 29 2.77 6.04 2.25
N TYR A 30 1.91 5.59 3.17
CA TYR A 30 1.68 6.28 4.44
C TYR A 30 2.63 5.80 5.55
N GLY A 31 3.52 4.85 5.27
CA GLY A 31 4.43 4.29 6.27
C GLY A 31 3.71 3.85 7.55
N ARG A 32 4.10 4.42 8.69
CA ARG A 32 3.47 4.21 10.00
C ARG A 32 2.52 5.35 10.42
N GLN A 33 2.21 6.29 9.52
CA GLN A 33 1.47 7.51 9.87
C GLN A 33 -0.05 7.30 9.95
N ARG A 34 -0.59 6.20 9.40
CA ARG A 34 -2.03 5.87 9.42
C ARG A 34 -2.28 4.42 9.85
N PRO A 35 -2.01 4.04 11.12
CA PRO A 35 -2.38 2.73 11.62
C PRO A 35 -3.91 2.59 11.72
N ILE A 36 -4.46 1.42 11.38
CA ILE A 36 -5.86 1.09 11.74
C ILE A 36 -5.95 0.83 13.24
N ASP A 37 -4.94 0.14 13.77
CA ASP A 37 -4.87 -0.26 15.17
C ASP A 37 -3.61 0.35 15.76
N ALA A 38 -3.76 1.32 16.67
CA ALA A 38 -2.62 1.96 17.33
C ALA A 38 -1.93 1.05 18.37
N GLY A 39 -2.45 -0.16 18.59
CA GLY A 39 -1.86 -1.14 19.49
C GLY A 39 -0.43 -1.55 19.10
N HIS A 40 0.36 -1.91 20.10
CA HIS A 40 1.73 -2.41 19.95
C HIS A 40 1.79 -3.92 20.22
N ASN A 41 0.93 -4.69 19.54
CA ASN A 41 0.87 -6.14 19.65
C ASN A 41 0.77 -6.80 18.26
N GLU A 42 0.98 -8.12 18.20
CA GLU A 42 1.00 -8.84 16.91
C GLU A 42 -0.34 -8.72 16.17
N ALA A 43 -1.46 -8.68 16.89
CA ALA A 43 -2.79 -8.49 16.30
C ALA A 43 -2.93 -7.14 15.60
N ALA A 44 -2.46 -6.05 16.23
CA ALA A 44 -2.44 -4.72 15.64
C ALA A 44 -1.47 -4.63 14.45
N TRP A 45 -0.28 -5.23 14.57
CA TRP A 45 0.69 -5.27 13.47
C TRP A 45 0.18 -6.06 12.27
N ALA A 46 -0.53 -7.17 12.48
CA ALA A 46 -1.17 -7.93 11.41
C ALA A 46 -2.20 -7.08 10.64
N LYS A 47 -3.03 -6.30 11.35
CA LYS A 47 -3.99 -5.37 10.73
C LYS A 47 -3.33 -4.18 10.02
N ASN A 48 -2.17 -3.73 10.50
CA ASN A 48 -1.47 -2.57 9.95
C ASN A 48 -0.58 -2.90 8.75
N ARG A 49 -0.18 -4.17 8.55
CA ARG A 49 0.57 -4.63 7.38
C ARG A 49 -0.35 -4.87 6.18
N ARG A 50 -0.89 -3.80 5.59
CA ARG A 50 -1.84 -3.91 4.45
C ARG A 50 -1.55 -2.94 3.30
N ALA A 51 -2.14 -3.23 2.16
CA ALA A 51 -2.25 -2.35 1.01
C ALA A 51 -3.74 -2.20 0.65
N GLU A 52 -4.17 -0.99 0.34
CA GLU A 52 -5.55 -0.69 -0.01
C GLU A 52 -5.61 -0.05 -1.40
N PHE A 53 -6.63 -0.41 -2.17
CA PHE A 53 -6.98 0.26 -3.42
C PHE A 53 -8.17 1.15 -3.19
N VAL A 54 -8.03 2.44 -3.51
CA VAL A 54 -9.09 3.43 -3.36
C VAL A 54 -9.33 4.05 -4.73
N MET A 55 -10.56 3.98 -5.23
CA MET A 55 -10.99 4.73 -6.40
C MET A 55 -11.52 6.08 -5.93
N LYS A 56 -11.16 7.15 -6.63
CA LYS A 56 -11.64 8.51 -6.33
C LYS A 56 -12.73 8.89 -7.32
#